data_AF-A0A7S3RLZ5-F1
#
_entry.id   AF-A0A7S3RLZ5-F1
#
_cell.length_a   1.000
_cell.length_b   1.000
_cell.length_c   1.000
_cell.angle_alpha   90.00
_cell.angle_beta   90.00
_cell.angle_gamma   90.00
#
_symmetry.space_group_name_H-M   'P 1'
#
loop_
_entity.id
_entity.type
_entity.pdbx_description
1 polymer ?
#
loop_
_entity_poly.entity_id
_entity_poly.type
_entity_poly.pdbx_seq_one_letter_code
_entity_poly.pdbx_strand_id
1 'polypeptide(L)'
;WKRPRSSRVKAIVLDEEGFWKPLTLVLFVTMPVVKLLRMLDGNTCCMSKVYDRMFMIGQRIESLELKVPWFKELAEIHSDRWEYLHSPMHAAAYALDPQFRDAAGDLDEATTDGLHAIFDRLCLRDAILSSSNQDEAWRITPIQRPRL
;
A
#
# COMPACT_ATOMS: atom_id res chain seq x y z
N TRP A 1 -1.62 13.71 -50.96
CA TRP A 1 -1.96 12.35 -50.52
C TRP A 1 -2.29 12.32 -49.03
N LYS A 2 -3.56 12.53 -48.63
CA LYS A 2 -4.02 12.29 -47.25
C LYS A 2 -4.43 10.82 -47.14
N ARG A 3 -3.68 10.00 -46.40
CA ARG A 3 -4.09 8.61 -46.13
C ARG A 3 -5.30 8.64 -45.17
N PRO A 4 -6.45 8.04 -45.50
CA PRO A 4 -7.68 8.16 -44.71
C PRO A 4 -7.51 7.74 -43.23
N ARG A 5 -6.64 6.75 -42.95
CA ARG A 5 -6.27 6.34 -41.58
C ARG A 5 -5.53 7.43 -40.80
N SER A 6 -4.64 8.19 -41.45
CA SER A 6 -3.87 9.27 -40.81
C SER A 6 -4.77 10.45 -40.41
N SER A 7 -5.76 10.80 -41.23
CA SER A 7 -6.74 11.83 -40.90
C SER A 7 -7.59 11.46 -39.68
N ARG A 8 -7.94 10.17 -39.52
CA ARG A 8 -8.72 9.67 -38.40
C ARG A 8 -7.95 9.66 -37.08
N VAL A 9 -6.70 9.18 -37.10
CA VAL A 9 -5.82 9.24 -35.92
C VAL A 9 -5.59 10.68 -35.49
N LYS A 10 -5.36 11.59 -36.44
CA LYS A 10 -5.20 13.01 -36.16
C LYS A 10 -6.45 13.62 -35.51
N ALA A 11 -7.65 13.24 -35.95
CA ALA A 11 -8.89 13.71 -35.34
C ALA A 11 -9.05 13.25 -33.88
N ILE A 12 -8.68 11.99 -33.58
CA ILE A 12 -8.74 11.45 -32.20
C ILE A 12 -7.71 12.13 -31.30
N VAL A 13 -6.46 12.25 -31.75
CA VAL A 13 -5.38 12.81 -30.92
C VAL A 13 -5.55 14.33 -30.69
N LEU A 14 -6.26 15.03 -31.58
CA LEU A 14 -6.57 16.45 -31.41
C LEU A 14 -7.86 16.69 -30.58
N ASP A 15 -8.56 15.63 -30.18
CA ASP A 15 -9.71 15.72 -29.29
C ASP A 15 -9.24 15.73 -27.82
N GLU A 16 -9.00 16.93 -27.31
CA GLU A 16 -8.58 17.16 -25.92
C GLU A 16 -9.55 16.55 -24.90
N GLU A 17 -10.85 16.65 -25.17
CA GLU A 17 -11.91 16.21 -24.27
C GLU A 17 -12.11 14.69 -24.32
N GLY A 18 -12.16 14.11 -25.53
CA GLY A 18 -12.47 12.70 -25.72
C GLY A 18 -11.26 11.77 -25.60
N PHE A 19 -10.05 12.24 -25.88
CA PHE A 19 -8.85 11.41 -25.82
C PHE A 19 -7.98 11.70 -24.60
N TRP A 20 -7.56 12.96 -24.40
CA TRP A 20 -6.56 13.29 -23.40
C TRP A 20 -7.08 13.32 -21.96
N LYS A 21 -8.31 13.79 -21.73
CA LYS A 21 -8.90 13.79 -20.38
C LYS A 21 -9.04 12.37 -19.80
N PRO A 22 -9.65 11.38 -20.49
CA PRO A 22 -9.70 10.02 -19.97
C PRO A 22 -8.32 9.40 -19.79
N LEU A 23 -7.38 9.63 -20.71
CA LEU A 23 -6.02 9.13 -20.59
C LEU A 23 -5.31 9.68 -19.35
N THR A 24 -5.46 10.98 -19.09
CA THR A 24 -4.91 11.63 -17.90
C THR A 24 -5.46 11.03 -16.62
N LEU A 25 -6.75 10.70 -16.60
CA LEU A 25 -7.40 10.06 -15.46
C LEU A 25 -6.89 8.63 -15.24
N VAL A 26 -6.72 7.85 -16.31
CA VAL A 26 -6.10 6.51 -16.23
C VAL A 26 -4.68 6.60 -15.69
N LEU A 27 -3.86 7.51 -16.21
CA LEU A 27 -2.50 7.73 -15.71
C LEU A 27 -2.47 8.21 -14.26
N PHE A 28 -3.43 9.05 -13.86
CA PHE A 28 -3.56 9.54 -12.50
C PHE A 28 -3.72 8.37 -11.51
N VAL A 29 -4.54 7.38 -11.83
CA VAL A 29 -4.75 6.19 -10.98
C VAL A 29 -3.61 5.18 -11.10
N THR A 30 -3.16 4.88 -12.32
CA THR A 30 -2.23 3.76 -12.57
C THR A 30 -0.78 4.09 -12.24
N MET A 31 -0.35 5.35 -12.38
CA MET A 31 1.06 5.69 -12.22
C MET A 31 1.60 5.46 -10.78
N PRO A 32 0.87 5.81 -9.70
CA PRO A 32 1.26 5.44 -8.34
C PRO A 32 1.41 3.92 -8.15
N VAL A 33 0.50 3.13 -8.71
CA VAL A 33 0.55 1.66 -8.64
C VAL A 33 1.80 1.12 -9.35
N VAL A 34 2.08 1.59 -10.57
CA VAL A 34 3.30 1.21 -11.31
C VAL A 34 4.56 1.58 -10.54
N LYS A 35 4.59 2.73 -9.86
CA LYS A 35 5.72 3.14 -9.01
C LYS A 35 5.89 2.24 -7.79
N LEU A 36 4.79 1.82 -7.14
CA LEU A 36 4.82 0.86 -6.06
C LEU A 36 5.36 -0.50 -6.52
N LEU A 37 4.84 -1.04 -7.63
CA LEU A 37 5.31 -2.32 -8.18
C LEU A 37 6.79 -2.27 -8.57
N ARG A 38 7.22 -1.21 -9.26
CA ARG A 38 8.64 -1.01 -9.59
C ARG A 38 9.54 -0.98 -8.35
N MET A 39 9.05 -0.42 -7.24
CA MET A 39 9.78 -0.39 -5.97
C MET A 39 9.85 -1.77 -5.31
N LEU A 40 8.78 -2.55 -5.40
CA LEU A 40 8.71 -3.93 -4.90
C LEU A 40 9.59 -4.90 -5.71
N ASP A 41 9.70 -4.68 -7.02
CA ASP A 41 10.57 -5.46 -7.91
C ASP A 41 12.06 -5.08 -7.78
N GLY A 42 12.39 -4.06 -6.96
CA GLY A 42 13.76 -3.63 -6.70
C GLY A 42 14.44 -4.43 -5.59
N ASN A 43 15.77 -4.32 -5.51
CA ASN A 43 16.57 -5.01 -4.48
C ASN A 43 16.72 -4.22 -3.16
N THR A 44 15.91 -3.19 -2.94
CA THR A 44 16.00 -2.34 -1.73
C THR A 44 15.00 -2.78 -0.67
N CYS A 45 15.32 -2.59 0.61
CA CYS A 45 14.33 -2.76 1.68
C CYS A 45 13.20 -1.74 1.50
N CYS A 46 11.98 -2.25 1.35
CA CYS A 46 10.80 -1.44 1.01
C CYS A 46 9.66 -1.58 2.03
N MET A 47 9.86 -2.32 3.13
CA MET A 47 8.79 -2.66 4.09
C MET A 47 8.03 -1.44 4.60
N SER A 48 8.73 -0.39 5.04
CA SER A 48 8.14 0.87 5.52
C SER A 48 7.45 1.65 4.38
N LYS A 49 8.04 1.63 3.19
CA LYS A 49 7.54 2.34 2.01
C LYS A 49 6.29 1.71 1.41
N VAL A 50 6.07 0.40 1.60
CA VAL A 50 4.85 -0.27 1.12
C VAL A 50 3.61 0.36 1.76
N TYR A 51 3.65 0.58 3.07
CA TYR A 51 2.55 1.23 3.80
C TYR A 51 2.30 2.65 3.26
N ASP A 52 3.33 3.50 3.25
CA ASP A 52 3.26 4.87 2.73
C ASP A 52 2.63 4.92 1.32
N ARG A 53 3.16 4.12 0.40
CA ARG A 53 2.74 4.14 -1.01
C ARG A 53 1.30 3.66 -1.17
N MET A 54 0.90 2.63 -0.45
CA MET A 54 -0.48 2.13 -0.48
C MET A 54 -1.46 3.14 0.12
N PHE A 55 -1.05 3.85 1.18
CA PHE A 55 -1.86 4.87 1.83
C PHE A 55 -2.07 6.07 0.90
N MET A 56 -0.99 6.54 0.27
CA MET A 56 -1.03 7.60 -0.75
C MET A 56 -1.90 7.21 -1.97
N ILE A 57 -1.91 5.94 -2.37
CA ILE A 57 -2.81 5.45 -3.43
C ILE A 57 -4.28 5.57 -2.96
N GLY A 58 -4.58 5.17 -1.72
CA GLY A 58 -5.91 5.28 -1.12
C GLY A 58 -6.41 6.72 -1.12
N GLN A 59 -5.62 7.65 -0.56
CA GLN A 59 -5.95 9.09 -0.56
C GLN A 59 -6.22 9.64 -1.97
N ARG A 60 -5.46 9.16 -2.95
CA ARG A 60 -5.63 9.57 -4.34
C ARG A 60 -6.91 9.03 -4.96
N ILE A 61 -7.28 7.79 -4.63
CA ILE A 61 -8.55 7.17 -5.05
C ILE A 61 -9.73 7.90 -4.41
N GLU A 62 -9.69 8.16 -3.10
CA GLU A 62 -10.70 8.94 -2.37
C GLU A 62 -10.95 10.31 -3.01
N SER A 63 -9.89 10.96 -3.51
CA SER A 63 -10.04 12.25 -4.21
C SER A 63 -10.89 12.20 -5.49
N LEU A 64 -11.26 10.99 -5.96
CA LEU A 64 -12.09 10.75 -7.14
C LEU A 64 -13.55 10.41 -6.82
N GLU A 65 -13.95 10.30 -5.55
CA GLU A 65 -15.29 9.81 -5.13
C GLU A 65 -16.46 10.43 -5.89
N LEU A 66 -16.43 11.75 -6.07
CA LEU A 66 -17.49 12.50 -6.74
C LEU A 66 -17.12 12.91 -8.19
N LYS A 67 -15.98 12.44 -8.70
CA LYS A 67 -15.43 12.84 -10.01
C LYS A 67 -15.58 11.77 -11.08
N VAL A 68 -15.71 10.50 -10.69
CA VAL A 68 -15.75 9.38 -11.63
C VAL A 68 -16.89 8.42 -11.28
N PRO A 69 -17.64 7.92 -12.27
CA PRO A 69 -18.77 7.02 -12.01
C PRO A 69 -18.35 5.65 -11.49
N TRP A 70 -17.08 5.26 -11.73
CA TRP A 70 -16.51 3.96 -11.40
C TRP A 70 -15.69 3.97 -10.10
N PHE A 71 -15.89 5.00 -9.25
CA PHE A 71 -15.11 5.14 -8.02
C PHE A 71 -15.26 3.94 -7.09
N LYS A 72 -16.48 3.39 -6.97
CA LYS A 72 -16.75 2.27 -6.07
C LYS A 72 -15.96 1.03 -6.44
N GLU A 73 -15.90 0.66 -7.73
CA GLU A 73 -15.09 -0.48 -8.15
C GLU A 73 -13.60 -0.22 -7.92
N LEU A 74 -13.14 1.03 -8.10
CA LEU A 74 -11.76 1.40 -7.82
C LEU A 74 -11.39 1.30 -6.34
N ALA A 75 -12.27 1.78 -5.46
CA ALA A 75 -12.10 1.72 -4.01
C ALA A 75 -12.10 0.27 -3.51
N GLU A 76 -12.98 -0.59 -4.05
CA GLU A 76 -13.02 -2.01 -3.73
C GLU A 76 -11.71 -2.71 -4.14
N ILE A 77 -11.23 -2.49 -5.38
CA ILE A 77 -9.95 -3.05 -5.84
C ILE A 77 -8.78 -2.59 -4.95
N HIS A 78 -8.78 -1.32 -4.52
CA HIS A 78 -7.74 -0.82 -3.61
C HIS A 78 -7.84 -1.45 -2.23
N SER A 79 -9.05 -1.60 -1.67
CA SER A 79 -9.27 -2.27 -0.39
C SER A 79 -8.78 -3.71 -0.39
N ASP A 80 -9.13 -4.48 -1.42
CA ASP A 80 -8.68 -5.87 -1.58
C ASP A 80 -7.14 -5.96 -1.67
N ARG A 81 -6.52 -5.01 -2.38
CA ARG A 81 -5.06 -4.94 -2.50
C ARG A 81 -4.39 -4.44 -1.23
N TRP A 82 -5.04 -3.55 -0.49
CA TRP A 82 -4.61 -3.09 0.81
C TRP A 82 -4.54 -4.28 1.76
N GLU A 83 -5.62 -5.04 1.92
CA GLU A 83 -5.65 -6.22 2.79
C GLU A 83 -4.58 -7.26 2.39
N TYR A 84 -4.37 -7.48 1.09
CA TYR A 84 -3.36 -8.42 0.61
C TYR A 84 -1.91 -7.98 0.88
N LEU A 85 -1.59 -6.69 0.74
CA LEU A 85 -0.23 -6.16 0.87
C LEU A 85 0.07 -5.61 2.26
N HIS A 86 -0.94 -5.32 3.07
CA HIS A 86 -0.80 -4.78 4.40
C HIS A 86 -0.48 -5.88 5.41
N SER A 87 0.41 -5.58 6.34
CA SER A 87 0.64 -6.41 7.52
C SER A 87 1.03 -5.51 8.69
N PRO A 88 0.84 -5.97 9.95
CA PRO A 88 1.35 -5.27 11.12
C PRO A 88 2.84 -4.91 11.02
N MET A 89 3.63 -5.73 10.32
CA MET A 89 5.04 -5.48 10.08
C MET A 89 5.28 -4.28 9.15
N HIS A 90 4.47 -4.12 8.10
CA HIS A 90 4.57 -2.96 7.19
C HIS A 90 4.18 -1.67 7.92
N ALA A 91 3.12 -1.70 8.72
CA ALA A 91 2.69 -0.58 9.57
C ALA A 91 3.77 -0.19 10.59
N ALA A 92 4.27 -1.15 11.38
CA ALA A 92 5.33 -0.89 12.36
C ALA A 92 6.62 -0.40 11.68
N ALA A 93 6.99 -0.95 10.53
CA ALA A 93 8.15 -0.49 9.77
C ALA A 93 7.99 0.96 9.31
N TYR A 94 6.79 1.38 8.89
CA TYR A 94 6.50 2.76 8.55
C TYR A 94 6.61 3.69 9.77
N ALA A 95 6.01 3.32 10.90
CA ALA A 95 6.10 4.08 12.16
C ALA A 95 7.55 4.33 12.61
N LEU A 96 8.43 3.36 12.39
CA LEU A 96 9.81 3.36 12.89
C LEU A 96 10.83 3.90 11.88
N ASP A 97 10.45 4.16 10.63
CA ASP A 97 11.37 4.62 9.60
C ASP A 97 11.63 6.15 9.75
N PRO A 98 12.88 6.57 10.01
CA PRO A 98 13.22 7.98 10.16
C PRO A 98 12.87 8.84 8.94
N GLN A 99 12.77 8.24 7.74
CA GLN A 99 12.36 8.94 6.52
C GLN A 99 10.96 9.57 6.64
N PHE A 100 10.08 9.00 7.46
CA PHE A 100 8.69 9.45 7.62
C PHE A 100 8.45 10.21 8.93
N ARG A 101 9.49 10.41 9.75
CA ARG A 101 9.39 11.00 11.09
C ARG A 101 8.75 12.39 11.10
N ASP A 102 9.08 13.23 10.12
CA ASP A 102 8.56 14.59 10.01
C ASP A 102 7.34 14.69 9.08
N ALA A 103 7.03 13.61 8.35
CA ALA A 103 5.88 13.53 7.45
C ALA A 103 4.61 13.04 8.17
N ALA A 104 4.78 12.29 9.26
CA ALA A 104 3.69 11.85 10.11
C ALA A 104 3.34 12.94 11.12
N GLY A 105 2.07 13.36 11.12
CA GLY A 105 1.46 13.87 12.35
C GLY A 105 1.31 12.72 13.35
N ASP A 106 0.17 12.66 14.05
CA ASP A 106 -0.15 11.45 14.80
C ASP A 106 -0.24 10.25 13.84
N LEU A 107 0.26 9.10 14.30
CA LEU A 107 0.15 7.84 13.55
C LEU A 107 -1.33 7.49 13.38
N ASP A 108 -1.70 6.99 12.20
CA ASP A 108 -3.05 6.47 12.02
C ASP A 108 -3.26 5.18 12.85
N GLU A 109 -4.51 4.76 12.95
CA GLU A 109 -4.92 3.60 13.75
C GLU A 109 -4.17 2.33 13.31
N ALA A 110 -4.16 2.04 12.00
CA ALA A 110 -3.49 0.85 11.47
C ALA A 110 -1.98 0.84 11.73
N THR A 111 -1.33 2.01 11.70
CA THR A 111 0.09 2.14 12.02
C THR A 111 0.35 1.92 13.51
N THR A 112 -0.48 2.49 14.37
CA THR A 112 -0.40 2.34 15.83
C THR A 112 -0.62 0.88 16.25
N ASP A 113 -1.67 0.25 15.71
CA ASP A 113 -1.99 -1.16 15.98
C ASP A 113 -0.88 -2.09 15.48
N GLY A 114 -0.34 -1.82 14.29
CA GLY A 114 0.78 -2.58 13.76
C GLY A 114 2.01 -2.49 14.67
N LEU A 115 2.34 -1.29 15.17
CA LEU A 115 3.45 -1.09 16.09
C LEU A 115 3.25 -1.87 17.40
N HIS A 116 2.07 -1.77 18.01
CA HIS A 116 1.75 -2.52 19.23
C HIS A 116 1.84 -4.03 19.02
N ALA A 117 1.26 -4.55 17.94
CA ALA A 117 1.31 -5.98 17.62
C ALA A 117 2.74 -6.51 17.47
N ILE A 118 3.64 -5.72 16.88
CA ILE A 118 5.06 -6.08 16.77
C ILE A 118 5.77 -6.02 18.12
N PHE A 119 5.53 -4.99 18.93
CA PHE A 119 6.11 -4.90 20.28
C PHE A 119 5.64 -6.02 21.19
N ASP A 120 4.35 -6.35 21.22
CA ASP A 120 3.82 -7.47 21.98
C ASP A 120 4.51 -8.77 21.56
N ARG A 121 4.66 -9.00 20.26
CA ARG A 121 5.37 -10.18 19.74
C ARG A 121 6.84 -10.24 20.18
N LEU A 122 7.54 -9.12 20.17
CA LEU A 122 8.95 -9.04 20.59
C LEU A 122 9.08 -9.25 22.11
N CYS A 123 8.26 -8.57 22.91
CA CYS A 123 8.21 -8.72 24.36
C CYS A 123 7.89 -10.16 24.77
N LEU A 124 6.91 -10.79 24.12
CA LEU A 124 6.57 -12.20 24.37
C LEU A 124 7.72 -13.12 24.01
N ARG A 125 8.39 -12.91 22.87
CA ARG A 125 9.58 -13.68 22.49
C ARG A 125 10.67 -13.56 23.55
N ASP A 126 10.97 -12.35 23.99
CA ASP A 126 12.04 -12.10 24.95
C ASP A 126 11.70 -12.72 26.33
N ALA A 127 10.44 -12.64 26.76
CA ALA A 127 9.95 -13.32 27.94
C ALA A 127 10.12 -14.84 27.84
N ILE A 128 9.75 -15.45 26.71
CA ILE A 128 9.93 -16.89 26.48
C ILE A 128 11.41 -17.28 26.51
N LEU A 129 12.29 -16.52 25.85
CA LEU A 129 13.73 -16.80 25.84
C LEU A 129 14.36 -16.69 27.23
N SER A 130 13.83 -15.80 28.07
CA SER A 130 14.25 -15.64 29.47
C SER A 130 13.68 -16.70 30.43
N SER A 131 12.71 -17.50 30.00
CA SER A 131 12.09 -18.55 30.82
C SER A 131 13.06 -19.69 31.09
N SER A 132 13.03 -20.21 32.32
CA SER A 132 13.73 -21.44 32.71
C SER A 132 13.21 -22.68 31.98
N ASN A 133 11.96 -22.66 31.51
CA ASN A 133 11.34 -23.73 30.73
C ASN A 133 10.68 -23.13 29.46
N GLN A 134 11.45 -23.05 28.38
CA GLN A 134 11.01 -22.41 27.14
C GLN A 134 9.88 -23.18 26.45
N ASP A 135 9.90 -24.52 26.52
CA ASP A 135 8.88 -25.36 25.88
C ASP A 135 7.50 -25.18 26.52
N GLU A 136 7.45 -24.98 27.84
CA GLU A 136 6.22 -24.65 28.55
C GLU A 136 5.76 -23.21 28.26
N ALA A 137 6.69 -22.25 28.27
CA ALA A 137 6.41 -20.86 27.96
C ALA A 137 5.79 -20.71 26.55
N TRP A 138 6.31 -21.41 25.54
CA TRP A 138 5.73 -21.44 24.19
C TRP A 138 4.31 -22.01 24.12
N ARG A 139 3.94 -22.94 25.00
CA ARG A 139 2.61 -23.58 24.98
C ARG A 139 1.51 -22.68 25.55
N ILE A 140 1.87 -21.81 26.50
CA ILE A 140 0.92 -20.92 27.18
C ILE A 140 0.80 -19.56 26.50
N THR A 141 1.73 -19.20 25.61
CA THR A 141 1.64 -17.96 24.85
C THR A 141 0.60 -18.02 23.74
N PRO A 142 -0.08 -16.89 23.45
CA PRO A 142 -1.11 -16.82 22.39
C PRO A 142 -0.53 -16.96 20.96
N ILE A 143 0.80 -16.91 20.80
CA ILE A 143 1.48 -17.04 19.51
C ILE A 143 1.63 -18.52 19.15
N GLN A 144 0.92 -18.98 18.10
CA GLN A 144 1.12 -20.33 17.57
C GLN A 144 2.43 -20.42 16.78
N ARG A 145 3.19 -21.52 16.95
CA ARG A 145 4.33 -21.81 16.08
C ARG A 145 3.83 -21.92 14.62
N PRO A 146 4.54 -21.34 13.64
CA PRO A 146 4.27 -21.61 12.23
C PRO A 146 4.36 -23.12 12.00
N ARG A 147 3.34 -23.73 11.38
CA ARG A 147 3.46 -25.10 10.88
C ARG A 147 4.42 -25.05 9.70
N LEU A 148 5.60 -25.67 9.85
CA LEU A 148 6.50 -25.97 8.74
C LEU A 148 5.94 -27.11 7.89
#